data_AF-A0A2P5Y4V0-F1
#
_entry.id   AF-A0A2P5Y4V0-F1
#
_cell.length_a   1.000
_cell.length_b   1.000
_cell.length_c   1.000
_cell.angle_alpha   90.00
_cell.angle_beta   90.00
_cell.angle_gamma   90.00
#
_symmetry.space_group_name_H-M   'P 1'
#
loop_
_entity.id
_entity.type
_entity.pdbx_description
1 polymer ?
#
loop_
_entity_poly.entity_id
_entity_poly.type
_entity_poly.pdbx_seq_one_letter_code
_entity_poly.pdbx_strand_id
1 'polypeptide(L)'
;MYEYGKNLGISFQVVDDILDFTQSAEQLGKPASSDLAKGNLTAPTGSLDEAIELVKQCGGIQRAQEFAKEKADIAIKSLQCLPQSDFRLGLEDMVMFNLERID
;
A
#
# COMPACT_ATOMS: atom_id res chain seq x y z
N MET A 1 22.37 -2.46 -1.58
CA MET A 1 21.65 -1.34 -2.21
C MET A 1 20.55 -1.77 -3.19
N TYR A 2 20.77 -2.68 -4.14
CA TYR A 2 19.68 -3.14 -5.03
C TYR A 2 18.47 -3.70 -4.27
N GLU A 3 18.71 -4.62 -3.31
CA GLU A 3 17.64 -5.20 -2.50
C GLU A 3 16.88 -4.16 -1.66
N TYR A 4 17.57 -3.13 -1.16
CA TYR A 4 16.91 -2.01 -0.48
C TYR A 4 15.92 -1.31 -1.42
N GLY A 5 16.39 -0.83 -2.58
CA GLY A 5 15.54 -0.09 -3.51
C GLY A 5 14.38 -0.93 -4.06
N LYS A 6 14.62 -2.21 -4.36
CA LYS A 6 13.58 -3.13 -4.85
C LYS A 6 12.48 -3.32 -3.82
N ASN A 7 12.82 -3.67 -2.58
CA ASN A 7 11.83 -3.98 -1.56
C ASN A 7 11.14 -2.70 -1.05
N LEU A 8 11.85 -1.58 -0.99
CA LEU A 8 11.26 -0.28 -0.71
C LEU A 8 10.21 0.08 -1.77
N GLY A 9 10.55 -0.02 -3.06
CA GLY A 9 9.64 0.29 -4.16
C GLY A 9 8.38 -0.58 -4.14
N ILE A 10 8.52 -1.88 -3.86
CA ILE A 10 7.37 -2.79 -3.70
C ILE A 10 6.50 -2.35 -2.50
N SER A 11 7.12 -2.06 -1.35
CA SER A 11 6.40 -1.59 -0.16
C SER A 11 5.61 -0.30 -0.45
N PHE A 12 6.20 0.66 -1.16
CA PHE A 12 5.54 1.90 -1.57
C PHE A 12 4.34 1.64 -2.48
N GLN A 13 4.50 0.82 -3.51
CA GLN A 13 3.40 0.53 -4.44
C GLN A 13 2.22 -0.13 -3.71
N VAL A 14 2.50 -1.09 -2.82
CA VAL A 14 1.44 -1.77 -2.07
C VAL A 14 0.74 -0.80 -1.11
N VAL A 15 1.48 0.10 -0.45
CA VAL A 15 0.91 1.16 0.38
C VAL A 15 0.00 2.07 -0.44
N ASP A 16 0.44 2.50 -1.62
CA ASP A 16 -0.36 3.35 -2.51
C ASP A 16 -1.64 2.64 -2.97
N ASP A 17 -1.55 1.37 -3.38
CA ASP A 17 -2.71 0.57 -3.79
C ASP A 17 -3.73 0.40 -2.63
N ILE A 18 -3.25 0.22 -1.39
CA ILE A 18 -4.10 0.17 -0.20
C ILE A 18 -4.83 1.50 -0.01
N LEU A 19 -4.12 2.62 -0.08
CA LEU A 19 -4.70 3.95 0.09
C LEU A 19 -5.71 4.29 -0.99
N ASP A 20 -5.40 3.96 -2.25
CA ASP A 20 -6.32 4.18 -3.37
C ASP A 20 -7.59 3.36 -3.19
N PHE A 21 -7.48 2.11 -2.71
CA PHE A 21 -8.65 1.28 -2.43
C PHE A 21 -9.48 1.79 -1.25
N THR A 22 -8.84 2.13 -0.13
CA THR A 22 -9.56 2.56 1.08
C THR A 22 -10.18 3.95 0.92
N GLN A 23 -9.47 4.89 0.29
CA GLN A 23 -10.02 6.20 -0.04
C GLN A 23 -11.14 6.09 -1.08
N SER A 24 -11.01 5.23 -2.10
CA SER A 24 -12.10 4.98 -3.05
C SER A 24 -13.33 4.42 -2.34
N ALA A 25 -13.16 3.47 -1.41
CA ALA A 25 -14.25 2.89 -0.63
C ALA A 25 -14.95 3.94 0.27
N GLU A 26 -14.20 4.89 0.85
CA GLU A 26 -14.77 5.99 1.63
C GLU A 26 -15.48 7.04 0.75
N GLN A 27 -14.91 7.36 -0.41
CA GLN A 27 -15.48 8.31 -1.37
C GLN A 27 -16.73 7.78 -2.08
N LEU A 28 -16.83 6.46 -2.31
CA LEU A 28 -18.01 5.78 -2.84
C LEU A 28 -19.25 5.87 -1.92
N GLY A 29 -19.08 6.29 -0.65
CA GLY A 29 -20.18 6.73 0.21
C GLY A 29 -20.82 8.07 -0.21
N LYS A 30 -20.28 8.74 -1.23
CA LYS A 30 -20.82 9.90 -1.97
C LYS A 30 -20.77 9.57 -3.47
N PRO A 31 -21.58 10.20 -4.35
CA PRO A 31 -21.73 9.69 -5.72
C PRO A 31 -20.38 9.66 -6.44
N ALA A 32 -19.90 8.45 -6.69
CA ALA A 32 -18.57 8.19 -7.22
C ALA A 32 -18.42 8.78 -8.61
N SER A 33 -17.45 9.67 -8.78
CA SER A 33 -17.04 10.15 -10.10
C SER A 33 -15.53 10.11 -10.20
N SER A 34 -15.00 9.20 -11.02
CA SER A 34 -13.98 9.49 -12.05
C SER A 34 -13.15 8.26 -12.42
N ASP A 35 -12.66 7.49 -11.44
CA ASP A 35 -11.49 6.63 -11.73
C ASP A 35 -11.80 5.13 -11.84
N LEU A 36 -12.83 4.61 -11.16
CA LEU A 36 -13.32 3.24 -11.40
C LEU A 36 -14.02 3.07 -12.76
N ALA A 37 -14.39 4.17 -13.42
CA ALA A 37 -14.95 4.17 -14.78
C ALA A 37 -13.89 3.94 -15.88
N LYS A 38 -12.59 4.13 -15.58
CA LYS A 38 -11.52 4.05 -16.59
C LYS A 38 -10.96 2.64 -16.80
N GLY A 39 -11.35 1.68 -15.94
CA GLY A 39 -10.90 0.28 -15.99
C GLY A 39 -12.05 -0.71 -16.10
N ASN A 40 -12.88 -0.63 -17.14
CA ASN A 40 -13.76 -1.72 -17.63
C ASN A 40 -14.67 -2.46 -16.62
N LEU A 41 -15.05 -1.85 -15.50
CA LEU A 41 -16.15 -2.34 -14.68
C LEU A 41 -17.36 -1.42 -14.86
N THR A 42 -18.05 -1.56 -15.99
CA THR A 42 -19.48 -1.22 -16.09
C THR A 42 -20.27 -2.23 -15.27
N ALA A 43 -20.02 -2.26 -13.97
CA ALA A 43 -20.77 -3.03 -13.01
C ALA A 43 -21.83 -2.07 -12.42
N PRO A 44 -23.13 -2.44 -12.38
CA PRO A 44 -24.14 -1.60 -11.76
C PRO A 44 -23.69 -1.23 -10.34
N THR A 45 -23.90 0.01 -9.91
CA THR A 45 -23.36 0.54 -8.64
C THR A 45 -23.53 -0.41 -7.44
N GLY A 46 -24.63 -1.17 -7.37
CA GLY A 46 -24.83 -2.19 -6.32
C GLY A 46 -23.82 -3.37 -6.32
N SER A 47 -23.24 -3.73 -7.46
CA SER A 47 -22.24 -4.81 -7.57
C SER A 47 -20.83 -4.39 -7.16
N LEU A 48 -20.53 -3.09 -7.19
CA LEU A 48 -19.24 -2.55 -6.78
C LEU A 48 -19.14 -2.47 -5.26
N ASP A 49 -20.21 -2.06 -4.59
CA ASP A 49 -20.29 -2.03 -3.13
C ASP A 49 -20.16 -3.45 -2.54
N GLU A 50 -20.83 -4.43 -3.15
CA GLU A 50 -20.69 -5.85 -2.78
C GLU A 50 -19.25 -6.36 -2.95
N ALA A 51 -18.58 -6.00 -4.05
CA ALA A 51 -17.19 -6.38 -4.28
C ALA A 51 -16.24 -5.76 -3.23
N ILE A 52 -16.45 -4.50 -2.85
CA ILE A 52 -15.66 -3.82 -1.81
C ILE A 52 -15.87 -4.50 -0.45
N GLU A 53 -17.12 -4.80 -0.08
CA GLU A 53 -17.43 -5.51 1.17
C GLU A 53 -16.84 -6.92 1.19
N LEU A 54 -16.86 -7.64 0.06
CA LEU A 54 -16.20 -8.95 -0.06
C LEU A 54 -14.68 -8.85 0.17
N VAL A 55 -14.02 -7.81 -0.37
CA VAL A 55 -12.58 -7.60 -0.16
C VAL A 55 -12.26 -7.27 1.31
N LYS A 56 -13.12 -6.51 1.99
CA LYS A 56 -12.99 -6.26 3.43
C LYS A 56 -13.17 -7.56 4.23
N GLN A 57 -14.21 -8.34 3.93
CA GLN A 57 -14.51 -9.59 4.62
C GLN A 57 -13.46 -10.67 4.40
N CYS A 58 -12.82 -10.71 3.23
CA CYS A 58 -11.77 -11.68 2.95
C CYS A 58 -10.44 -11.37 3.65
N GLY A 59 -10.31 -10.18 4.26
CA GLY A 59 -9.06 -9.69 4.87
C GLY A 59 -8.01 -9.30 3.85
N GLY A 60 -8.41 -8.95 2.62
CA GLY A 60 -7.48 -8.61 1.53
C GLY A 60 -6.56 -7.43 1.88
N ILE A 61 -7.14 -6.39 2.49
CA ILE A 61 -6.39 -5.20 2.93
C ILE A 61 -5.38 -5.55 4.02
N GLN A 62 -5.77 -6.35 5.01
CA GLN A 62 -4.87 -6.76 6.08
C GLN A 62 -3.66 -7.54 5.54
N ARG A 63 -3.89 -8.47 4.59
CA ARG A 63 -2.78 -9.19 3.93
C ARG A 63 -1.87 -8.26 3.11
N ALA A 64 -2.44 -7.26 2.44
CA ALA A 64 -1.65 -6.27 1.72
C ALA A 64 -0.80 -5.42 2.69
N GLN A 65 -1.36 -5.00 3.82
CA GLN A 65 -0.61 -4.30 4.89
C GLN A 65 0.53 -5.16 5.44
N GLU A 66 0.25 -6.44 5.75
CA GLU A 66 1.28 -7.39 6.21
C GLU A 66 2.38 -7.57 5.18
N PHE A 67 2.03 -7.67 3.90
CA PHE A 67 2.99 -7.79 2.81
C PHE A 67 3.83 -6.52 2.63
N ALA A 68 3.24 -5.33 2.74
CA ALA A 68 3.98 -4.06 2.70
C ALA A 68 5.00 -3.96 3.84
N LYS A 69 4.61 -4.40 5.06
CA LYS A 69 5.48 -4.49 6.24
C LYS A 69 6.62 -5.49 6.04
N GLU A 70 6.34 -6.67 5.48
CA GLU A 70 7.38 -7.66 5.17
C GLU A 70 8.45 -7.09 4.20
N LYS A 71 8.03 -6.36 3.16
CA LYS A 71 8.98 -5.75 2.21
C LYS A 71 9.76 -4.60 2.83
N ALA A 72 9.13 -3.77 3.64
CA ALA A 72 9.82 -2.75 4.43
C ALA A 72 10.89 -3.37 5.35
N ASP A 73 10.59 -4.47 6.04
CA ASP A 73 11.55 -5.19 6.88
C ASP A 73 12.76 -5.69 6.08
N ILE A 74 12.54 -6.26 4.90
CA ILE A 74 13.62 -6.71 4.01
C ILE A 74 14.46 -5.52 3.54
N ALA A 75 13.83 -4.38 3.22
CA ALA A 75 14.53 -3.17 2.85
C ALA A 75 15.45 -2.67 3.98
N ILE A 76 14.93 -2.56 5.21
CA ILE A 76 15.72 -2.16 6.40
C ILE A 76 16.87 -3.13 6.66
N LYS A 77 16.62 -4.44 6.65
CA LYS A 77 17.67 -5.46 6.80
C LYS A 77 18.76 -5.33 5.74
N SER A 78 18.40 -4.96 4.51
CA SER A 78 19.35 -4.75 3.41
C SER A 78 20.29 -3.54 3.61
N LEU A 79 19.96 -2.62 4.53
CA LEU A 79 20.82 -1.49 4.90
C LEU A 79 21.90 -1.86 5.91
N GLN A 80 21.85 -3.05 6.52
CA GLN A 80 22.86 -3.50 7.50
C GLN A 80 24.27 -3.62 6.91
N CYS A 81 24.40 -3.70 5.59
CA CYS A 81 25.70 -3.64 4.92
C CYS A 81 26.36 -2.25 4.93
N LEU A 82 25.62 -1.20 5.31
CA LEU A 82 26.12 0.16 5.46
C LEU A 82 26.50 0.43 6.93
N PRO A 83 27.59 1.17 7.19
CA PRO A 83 27.94 1.61 8.54
C PRO A 83 26.85 2.54 9.10
N GLN A 84 26.72 2.55 10.42
CA GLN A 84 25.81 3.48 11.10
C GLN A 84 26.25 4.93 10.81
N SER A 85 25.33 5.71 10.28
CA SER A 85 25.54 7.10 9.86
C SER A 85 24.18 7.76 9.66
N ASP A 86 24.16 9.10 9.63
CA ASP A 86 22.93 9.87 9.37
C ASP A 86 22.32 9.51 8.01
N PHE A 87 23.13 9.15 7.02
CA PHE A 87 22.64 8.68 5.72
C PHE A 87 21.89 7.35 5.83
N ARG A 88 22.41 6.40 6.62
CA ARG A 88 21.73 5.13 6.84
C ARG A 88 20.42 5.34 7.61
N LEU A 89 20.44 6.19 8.62
CA LEU A 89 19.23 6.56 9.38
C LEU A 89 18.17 7.17 8.47
N GLY A 90 18.53 8.12 7.60
CA GLY A 90 17.57 8.71 6.65
C GLY A 90 16.94 7.70 5.68
N LEU A 91 17.68 6.65 5.29
CA LEU A 91 17.12 5.57 4.47
C LEU A 91 16.18 4.65 5.25
N GLU A 92 16.44 4.44 6.54
CA GLU A 92 15.56 3.70 7.46
C GLU A 92 14.28 4.51 7.74
N ASP A 93 14.42 5.81 8.01
CA ASP A 93 13.30 6.75 8.23
C ASP A 93 12.36 6.80 7.03
N MET A 94 12.89 6.76 5.79
CA MET A 94 12.07 6.71 4.58
C MET A 94 11.19 5.45 4.53
N VAL A 95 11.69 4.32 5.02
CA VAL A 95 10.92 3.07 5.07
C VAL A 95 9.82 3.19 6.12
N MET A 96 10.14 3.73 7.30
CA MET A 96 9.19 3.93 8.40
C MET A 96 8.07 4.89 7.99
N PHE A 97 8.43 6.03 7.38
CA PHE A 97 7.47 7.01 6.85
C PHE A 97 6.49 6.38 5.87
N ASN A 98 6.92 5.43 5.03
CA ASN A 98 6.02 4.75 4.11
C ASN A 98 4.96 3.92 4.85
N LEU A 99 5.35 3.19 5.90
CA LEU A 99 4.44 2.33 6.66
C LEU A 99 3.47 3.15 7.54
N GLU A 100 3.91 4.27 8.10
CA GLU A 100 3.07 5.18 8.89
C GLU A 100 1.84 5.69 8.13
N ARG A 101 1.84 5.61 6.79
CA ARG A 101 0.71 6.00 5.95
C ARG A 101 -0.48 5.04 6.04
N ILE A 102 -0.26 3.81 6.48
CA ILE A 102 -1.27 2.72 6.51
C ILE A 102 -1.46 2.09 7.89
N ASP A 103 -0.83 2.65 8.93
CA ASP A 103 -0.96 2.25 10.34
C ASP A 103 -2.12 2.96 11.06
#